data_AF-A0A0K2RGD6-F1
#
_entry.id   AF-A0A0K2RGD6-F1
#
_cell.length_a   1.000
_cell.length_b   1.000
_cell.length_c   1.000
_cell.angle_alpha   90.00
_cell.angle_beta   90.00
_cell.angle_gamma   90.00
#
_symmetry.space_group_name_H-M   'P 1'
#
loop_
_entity.id
_entity.type
_entity.pdbx_description
1 polymer ?
#
loop_
_entity_poly.entity_id
_entity_poly.type
_entity_poly.pdbx_seq_one_letter_code
_entity_poly.pdbx_strand_id
1 'polypeptide(L)'
;MLPPVRLVSIGDVNPEFGSLAARRFGYERNDTSWQAIAEADDIDVVSVVIANSLHREVVEGLLAAGKHVLCEKPLSDSIEDARAMADAARNASSIARIGFTFRRTPGIAYIRDLIRTGVLGKVLHFSGRYWTDYGFSPSAPMSWRYKGVPAPVRWPTSEATWPMSPSSCAATSRPSAAVA
;
A
#
# COMPACT_ATOMS: atom_id res chain seq x y z
N MET A 1 -24.50 -12.80 0.25
CA MET A 1 -24.52 -11.61 1.11
C MET A 1 -23.46 -11.83 2.18
N LEU A 2 -22.55 -10.88 2.43
CA LEU A 2 -21.58 -11.02 3.52
C LEU A 2 -22.34 -10.96 4.86
N PRO A 3 -21.91 -11.68 5.90
CA PRO A 3 -22.52 -11.55 7.22
C PRO A 3 -22.38 -10.11 7.74
N PRO A 4 -23.32 -9.63 8.56
CA PRO A 4 -23.24 -8.30 9.14
C PRO A 4 -21.99 -8.18 10.01
N VAL A 5 -21.27 -7.06 9.87
CA VAL A 5 -20.10 -6.75 10.71
C VAL A 5 -20.55 -5.92 11.90
N ARG A 6 -20.21 -6.37 13.11
CA ARG A 6 -20.43 -5.64 14.36
C ARG A 6 -19.25 -4.72 14.63
N LEU A 7 -19.51 -3.42 14.81
CA LEU A 7 -18.48 -2.42 15.10
C LEU A 7 -18.31 -2.28 16.62
N VAL A 8 -17.40 -3.08 17.18
CA VAL A 8 -17.25 -3.18 18.64
C VAL A 8 -16.52 -1.97 19.22
N SER A 9 -15.26 -1.78 18.83
CA SER A 9 -14.42 -0.70 19.35
C SER A 9 -13.60 -0.03 18.26
N ILE A 10 -13.40 1.27 18.41
CA ILE A 10 -12.42 2.05 17.67
C ILE A 10 -11.33 2.55 18.63
N GLY A 11 -10.07 2.28 18.28
CA GLY A 11 -8.92 2.62 19.11
C GLY A 11 -8.31 3.98 18.76
N ASP A 12 -8.12 4.84 19.75
CA ASP A 12 -7.35 6.08 19.61
C ASP A 12 -6.69 6.46 20.94
N VAL A 13 -5.40 6.81 20.93
CA VAL A 13 -4.67 7.24 22.14
C VAL A 13 -5.27 8.52 22.73
N ASN A 14 -5.98 9.31 21.94
CA ASN A 14 -6.77 10.44 22.41
C ASN A 14 -8.23 10.01 22.65
N PRO A 15 -8.69 9.95 23.91
CA PRO A 15 -10.04 9.50 24.24
C PRO A 15 -11.15 10.39 23.68
N GLU A 16 -10.89 11.69 23.50
CA GLU A 16 -11.87 12.61 22.92
C GLU A 16 -12.09 12.31 21.43
N PHE A 17 -11.01 12.10 20.68
CA PHE A 17 -11.10 11.71 19.27
C PHE A 17 -11.70 10.31 19.10
N GLY A 18 -11.29 9.34 19.93
CA GLY A 18 -11.87 8.00 19.92
C GLY A 18 -13.39 8.03 20.17
N SER A 19 -13.83 8.78 21.19
CA SER A 19 -15.25 8.95 21.52
C SER A 19 -16.04 9.62 20.38
N LEU A 20 -15.48 10.64 19.74
CA LEU A 20 -16.10 11.29 18.58
C LEU A 20 -16.21 10.34 17.38
N ALA A 21 -15.15 9.60 17.09
CA ALA A 21 -15.11 8.64 15.98
C ALA A 21 -16.09 7.49 16.20
N ALA A 22 -16.19 6.97 17.44
CA ALA A 22 -17.12 5.91 17.79
C ALA A 22 -18.57 6.34 17.50
N ARG A 23 -18.98 7.51 17.98
CA ARG A 23 -20.32 8.06 17.69
C ARG A 23 -20.55 8.28 16.20
N ARG A 24 -19.55 8.84 15.50
CA ARG A 24 -19.67 9.19 14.08
C ARG A 24 -19.83 7.97 13.18
N PHE A 25 -19.11 6.89 13.48
CA PHE A 25 -19.05 5.70 12.63
C PHE A 25 -19.90 4.53 13.16
N GLY A 26 -20.51 4.67 14.34
CA GLY A 26 -21.42 3.67 14.90
C GLY A 26 -20.72 2.52 15.62
N TYR A 27 -19.57 2.78 16.26
CA TYR A 27 -18.94 1.80 17.15
C TYR A 27 -19.61 1.81 18.53
N GLU A 28 -19.70 0.64 19.17
CA GLU A 28 -20.29 0.49 20.50
C GLU A 28 -19.47 1.18 21.59
N ARG A 29 -18.13 1.14 21.49
CA ARG A 29 -17.19 1.79 22.43
C ARG A 29 -15.95 2.34 21.72
N ASN A 30 -15.07 2.94 22.51
CA ASN A 30 -13.71 3.31 22.11
C ASN A 30 -12.72 2.85 23.19
N ASP A 31 -11.51 2.49 22.78
CA ASP A 31 -10.42 2.08 23.65
C ASP A 31 -9.19 2.96 23.40
N THR A 32 -8.41 3.27 24.45
CA THR A 32 -7.24 4.15 24.34
C THR A 32 -5.93 3.41 24.11
N SER A 33 -5.97 2.08 24.00
CA SER A 33 -4.80 1.24 23.76
C SER A 33 -5.17 0.05 22.87
N TRP A 34 -4.23 -0.40 22.05
CA TRP A 34 -4.43 -1.58 21.21
C TRP A 34 -4.44 -2.87 22.05
N GLN A 35 -3.81 -2.86 23.22
CA GLN A 35 -3.78 -3.97 24.17
C GLN A 35 -5.19 -4.28 24.70
N ALA A 36 -6.00 -3.27 25.03
CA ALA A 36 -7.38 -3.49 25.45
C ALA A 36 -8.22 -4.15 24.34
N ILE A 37 -7.95 -3.80 23.07
CA ILE A 37 -8.57 -4.45 21.90
C ILE A 37 -8.08 -5.89 21.74
N ALA A 38 -6.81 -6.16 22.01
CA ALA A 38 -6.23 -7.49 21.96
C ALA A 38 -6.81 -8.43 23.04
N GLU A 39 -7.03 -7.91 24.25
CA GLU A 39 -7.58 -8.63 25.40
C GLU A 39 -9.11 -8.84 25.32
N ALA A 40 -9.81 -8.10 24.46
CA ALA A 40 -11.25 -8.18 24.34
C ALA A 40 -11.70 -9.47 23.64
N ASP A 41 -12.37 -10.38 24.36
CA ASP A 41 -12.89 -11.63 23.81
C ASP A 41 -14.00 -11.44 22.76
N ASP A 42 -14.59 -10.25 22.70
CA ASP A 42 -15.71 -9.92 21.82
C ASP A 42 -15.31 -9.29 20.47
N ILE A 43 -14.00 -9.23 20.18
CA ILE A 43 -13.41 -8.72 18.94
C ILE A 43 -12.71 -9.84 18.17
N ASP A 44 -13.17 -10.12 16.95
CA ASP A 44 -12.60 -11.15 16.08
C ASP A 44 -11.54 -10.61 15.09
N VAL A 45 -11.77 -9.40 14.57
CA VAL A 45 -11.00 -8.81 13.46
C VAL A 45 -10.64 -7.36 13.79
N VAL A 46 -9.39 -6.98 13.51
CA VAL A 46 -8.88 -5.62 13.74
C VAL A 46 -8.32 -5.03 12.45
N SER A 47 -8.76 -3.82 12.11
CA SER A 47 -8.20 -3.00 11.02
C SER A 47 -7.20 -2.01 11.60
N VAL A 48 -5.91 -2.20 11.33
CA VAL A 48 -4.83 -1.36 11.85
C VAL A 48 -4.54 -0.23 10.85
N VAL A 49 -4.91 1.00 11.22
CA VAL A 49 -4.86 2.21 10.37
C VAL A 49 -4.09 3.33 11.09
N ILE A 50 -2.84 3.06 11.44
CA ILE A 50 -2.00 3.95 12.25
C ILE A 50 -0.72 4.33 11.47
N ALA A 51 0.21 5.04 12.11
CA ALA A 51 1.49 5.36 11.51
C ALA A 51 2.31 4.08 11.24
N ASN A 52 3.04 4.05 10.12
CA ASN A 52 3.79 2.88 9.66
C ASN A 52 4.73 2.29 10.72
N SER A 53 5.44 3.16 11.46
CA SER A 53 6.40 2.79 12.49
C SER A 53 5.78 2.01 13.66
N LEU A 54 4.46 2.15 13.85
CA LEU A 54 3.73 1.46 14.91
C LEU A 54 3.15 0.12 14.46
N HIS A 55 3.15 -0.19 13.16
CA HIS A 55 2.49 -1.38 12.64
C HIS A 55 3.06 -2.66 13.25
N ARG A 56 4.39 -2.77 13.39
CA ARG A 56 5.02 -4.02 13.83
C ARG A 56 4.53 -4.47 15.20
N GLU A 57 4.69 -3.61 16.20
CA GLU A 57 4.29 -3.90 17.58
C GLU A 57 2.81 -4.27 17.67
N VAL A 58 1.95 -3.45 17.05
CA VAL A 58 0.49 -3.63 17.13
C VAL A 58 0.04 -4.89 16.39
N VAL A 59 0.55 -5.14 15.18
CA VAL A 59 0.16 -6.31 14.39
C VAL A 59 0.65 -7.59 15.04
N GLU A 60 1.91 -7.65 15.48
CA GLU A 60 2.45 -8.85 16.17
C GLU A 60 1.65 -9.15 17.45
N GLY A 61 1.34 -8.12 18.26
CA GLY A 61 0.54 -8.28 19.47
C GLY A 61 -0.89 -8.77 19.22
N LEU A 62 -1.57 -8.20 18.23
CA LEU A 62 -2.92 -8.63 17.85
C LEU A 62 -2.95 -10.07 17.32
N LEU A 63 -1.96 -10.46 16.50
CA LEU A 63 -1.84 -11.82 16.02
C LEU A 63 -1.54 -12.81 17.15
N ALA A 64 -0.69 -12.43 18.10
CA ALA A 64 -0.41 -13.24 19.29
C ALA A 64 -1.66 -13.44 20.17
N ALA A 65 -2.56 -12.45 20.22
CA ALA A 65 -3.88 -12.54 20.86
C ALA A 65 -4.92 -13.30 20.02
N GLY A 66 -4.54 -13.89 18.88
CA GLY A 66 -5.42 -14.68 18.02
C GLY A 66 -6.36 -13.85 17.15
N LYS A 67 -6.21 -12.52 17.09
CA LYS A 67 -7.08 -11.64 16.29
C LYS A 67 -6.76 -11.77 14.81
N HIS A 68 -7.77 -11.71 13.95
CA HIS A 68 -7.57 -11.50 12.52
C HIS A 68 -7.15 -10.05 12.26
N VAL A 69 -6.16 -9.82 11.39
CA VAL A 69 -5.60 -8.48 11.20
C VAL A 69 -5.66 -8.04 9.73
N LEU A 70 -6.20 -6.84 9.49
CA LEU A 70 -6.05 -6.09 8.25
C LEU A 70 -5.18 -4.86 8.52
N CYS A 71 -3.91 -4.88 8.09
CA CYS A 71 -2.98 -3.78 8.26
C CYS A 71 -2.99 -2.83 7.06
N GLU A 72 -2.99 -1.52 7.27
CA GLU A 72 -2.77 -0.56 6.20
C GLU A 72 -1.37 -0.66 5.60
N LYS A 73 -1.20 -0.07 4.40
CA LYS A 73 0.08 -0.03 3.68
C LYS A 73 0.80 1.32 3.89
N PRO A 74 2.15 1.36 3.84
CA PRO A 74 3.08 0.22 3.70
C PRO A 74 3.13 -0.66 4.94
N LEU A 75 3.66 -1.89 4.80
CA LEU A 75 3.70 -2.85 5.90
C LEU A 75 4.51 -2.32 7.09
N SER A 76 5.68 -1.75 6.83
CA SER A 76 6.53 -1.07 7.81
C SER A 76 7.44 -0.05 7.09
N ASP A 77 8.20 0.73 7.85
CA ASP A 77 9.22 1.67 7.38
C ASP A 77 10.58 1.00 7.05
N SER A 78 10.80 -0.23 7.50
CA SER A 78 12.02 -1.01 7.22
C SER A 78 11.72 -2.38 6.61
N ILE A 79 12.68 -2.93 5.86
CA ILE A 79 12.54 -4.28 5.29
C ILE A 79 12.66 -5.36 6.37
N GLU A 80 13.45 -5.09 7.41
CA GLU A 80 13.65 -5.94 8.57
C GLU A 80 12.32 -6.13 9.32
N ASP A 81 11.64 -5.03 9.65
CA ASP A 81 10.34 -5.08 10.32
C ASP A 81 9.26 -5.69 9.42
N ALA A 82 9.26 -5.35 8.13
CA ALA A 82 8.33 -5.93 7.18
C ALA A 82 8.48 -7.47 7.07
N ARG A 83 9.72 -7.98 7.15
CA ARG A 83 10.00 -9.43 7.18
C ARG A 83 9.49 -10.06 8.47
N ALA A 84 9.81 -9.47 9.63
CA ALA A 84 9.34 -9.94 10.93
C ALA A 84 7.81 -10.02 11.00
N MET A 85 7.11 -8.98 10.55
CA MET A 85 5.64 -8.97 10.48
C MET A 85 5.08 -10.04 9.53
N ALA A 86 5.75 -10.28 8.39
CA ALA A 86 5.35 -11.33 7.46
C ALA A 86 5.55 -12.74 8.04
N ASP A 87 6.61 -12.95 8.84
CA ASP A 87 6.83 -14.19 9.57
C ASP A 87 5.80 -14.40 10.68
N ALA A 88 5.50 -13.37 11.47
CA ALA A 88 4.44 -13.41 12.47
C ALA A 88 3.09 -13.77 11.83
N ALA A 89 2.75 -13.15 10.71
CA ALA A 89 1.55 -13.46 9.93
C ALA A 89 1.51 -14.90 9.38
N ARG A 90 2.66 -15.48 9.01
CA ARG A 90 2.75 -16.87 8.55
C ARG A 90 2.55 -17.89 9.67
N ASN A 91 3.02 -17.56 10.86
CA ASN A 91 3.01 -18.45 12.02
C ASN A 91 1.75 -18.29 12.89
N ALA A 92 0.96 -17.23 12.68
CA ALA A 92 -0.29 -17.00 13.39
C ALA A 92 -1.35 -18.04 13.02
N SER A 93 -2.16 -18.44 14.01
CA SER A 93 -3.37 -19.23 13.78
C SER A 93 -4.49 -18.42 13.11
N SER A 94 -4.38 -17.08 13.15
CA SER A 94 -5.33 -16.15 12.58
C SER A 94 -4.90 -15.63 11.19
N ILE A 95 -5.88 -15.18 10.40
CA ILE A 95 -5.66 -14.55 9.10
C ILE A 95 -5.11 -13.12 9.26
N ALA A 96 -3.97 -12.85 8.61
CA ALA A 96 -3.43 -11.51 8.43
C ALA A 96 -3.43 -11.08 6.95
N ARG A 97 -3.78 -9.82 6.66
CA ARG A 97 -3.76 -9.22 5.31
C ARG A 97 -3.28 -7.78 5.35
N ILE A 98 -2.79 -7.31 4.21
CA ILE A 98 -2.42 -5.90 4.00
C ILE A 98 -3.41 -5.20 3.05
N GLY A 99 -3.65 -3.91 3.29
CA GLY A 99 -4.58 -3.01 2.60
C GLY A 99 -4.18 -2.60 1.17
N PHE A 100 -3.72 -3.54 0.32
CA PHE A 100 -3.55 -3.25 -1.12
C PHE A 100 -4.89 -3.28 -1.86
N THR A 101 -5.77 -2.34 -1.55
CA THR A 101 -7.18 -2.31 -1.98
C THR A 101 -7.36 -2.31 -3.50
N PHE A 102 -6.50 -1.64 -4.27
CA PHE A 102 -6.58 -1.62 -5.73
C PHE A 102 -6.48 -2.99 -6.39
N ARG A 103 -5.88 -3.99 -5.72
CA ARG A 103 -5.88 -5.39 -6.22
C ARG A 103 -7.28 -6.00 -6.28
N ARG A 104 -8.26 -5.40 -5.59
CA ARG A 104 -9.66 -5.84 -5.56
C ARG A 104 -10.57 -5.04 -6.48
N THR A 105 -10.04 -4.07 -7.25
CA THR A 105 -10.82 -3.40 -8.29
C THR A 105 -11.28 -4.44 -9.33
N PRO A 106 -12.58 -4.45 -9.73
CA PRO A 106 -13.10 -5.47 -10.64
C PRO A 106 -12.30 -5.62 -11.94
N GLY A 107 -11.82 -4.52 -12.52
CA GLY A 107 -10.96 -4.56 -13.71
C GLY A 107 -9.63 -5.30 -13.48
N ILE A 108 -8.98 -5.12 -12.33
CA ILE A 108 -7.75 -5.84 -11.98
C ILE A 108 -8.04 -7.32 -11.72
N ALA A 109 -9.16 -7.63 -11.07
CA ALA A 109 -9.60 -9.01 -10.87
C ALA A 109 -9.88 -9.71 -12.22
N TYR A 110 -10.52 -9.02 -13.16
CA TYR A 110 -10.81 -9.54 -14.49
C TYR A 110 -9.54 -9.76 -15.31
N ILE A 111 -8.60 -8.81 -15.30
CA ILE A 111 -7.29 -8.98 -15.95
C ILE A 111 -6.57 -10.21 -15.39
N ARG A 112 -6.56 -10.40 -14.06
CA ARG A 112 -5.99 -11.61 -13.43
C ARG A 112 -6.65 -12.87 -13.98
N ASP A 113 -7.97 -12.87 -14.14
CA ASP A 113 -8.70 -14.04 -14.62
C ASP A 113 -8.37 -14.33 -16.10
N LEU A 114 -8.29 -13.31 -16.97
CA LEU A 114 -7.84 -13.45 -18.36
C LEU A 114 -6.41 -14.01 -18.49
N ILE A 115 -5.51 -13.65 -17.58
CA ILE A 115 -4.16 -14.23 -17.51
C ILE A 115 -4.24 -15.71 -17.10
N ARG A 116 -5.02 -16.03 -16.06
CA ARG A 116 -5.11 -17.40 -15.51
C ARG A 116 -5.78 -18.37 -16.46
N THR A 117 -6.77 -17.94 -17.24
CA THR A 117 -7.45 -18.78 -18.23
C THR A 117 -6.67 -18.92 -19.52
N GLY A 118 -5.53 -18.24 -19.66
CA GLY A 118 -4.68 -18.29 -20.86
C GLY A 118 -5.21 -17.49 -22.04
N VAL A 119 -6.29 -16.70 -21.87
CA VAL A 119 -6.87 -15.86 -22.94
C VAL A 119 -5.84 -14.86 -23.48
N LEU A 120 -4.97 -14.33 -22.63
CA LEU A 120 -3.89 -13.41 -23.03
C LEU A 120 -2.58 -14.12 -23.44
N GLY A 121 -2.55 -15.46 -23.41
CA GLY A 121 -1.33 -16.23 -23.61
C GLY A 121 -0.25 -15.95 -22.56
N LYS A 122 1.03 -16.05 -22.96
CA LYS A 122 2.17 -15.74 -22.10
C LYS A 122 2.34 -14.22 -21.98
N VAL A 123 2.18 -13.69 -20.78
CA VAL A 123 2.47 -12.27 -20.50
C VAL A 123 3.98 -12.02 -20.67
N LEU A 124 4.34 -11.13 -21.59
CA LEU A 124 5.73 -10.78 -21.89
C LEU A 124 6.18 -9.48 -21.22
N HIS A 125 5.24 -8.56 -20.97
CA HIS A 125 5.55 -7.22 -20.49
C HIS A 125 4.42 -6.67 -19.60
N PHE A 126 4.80 -5.89 -18.59
CA PHE A 126 3.89 -5.13 -17.74
C PHE A 126 4.42 -3.71 -17.57
N SER A 127 3.56 -2.72 -17.77
CA SER A 127 3.85 -1.31 -17.51
C SER A 127 2.78 -0.75 -16.58
N GLY A 128 3.21 -0.20 -15.45
CA GLY A 128 2.35 0.42 -14.45
C GLY A 128 2.88 1.82 -14.08
N ARG A 129 1.95 2.73 -13.76
CA ARG A 129 2.24 4.08 -13.26
C ARG A 129 1.30 4.38 -12.11
N TYR A 130 1.83 5.00 -11.06
CA TYR A 130 1.04 5.58 -9.98
C TYR A 130 1.44 7.05 -9.88
N TRP A 131 0.65 7.93 -10.50
CA TRP A 131 0.90 9.36 -10.53
C TRP A 131 0.07 10.04 -9.45
N THR A 132 0.75 10.84 -8.64
CA THR A 132 0.15 11.56 -7.51
C THR A 132 0.76 12.94 -7.40
N ASP A 133 -0.04 13.95 -7.13
CA ASP A 133 0.35 15.35 -6.98
C ASP A 133 0.20 15.88 -5.53
N TYR A 134 0.01 14.97 -4.56
CA TYR A 134 -0.24 15.30 -3.14
C TYR A 134 0.80 16.23 -2.49
N GLY A 135 2.05 16.18 -2.97
CA GLY A 135 3.16 17.02 -2.50
C GLY A 135 3.65 18.05 -3.54
N PHE A 136 2.85 18.37 -4.57
CA PHE A 136 3.28 19.26 -5.64
C PHE A 136 3.41 20.72 -5.17
N SER A 137 2.54 21.17 -4.28
CA SER A 137 2.56 22.56 -3.80
C SER A 137 3.71 22.79 -2.82
N PRO A 138 4.60 23.78 -3.07
CA PRO A 138 5.63 24.17 -2.11
C PRO A 138 5.06 24.74 -0.81
N SER A 139 3.80 25.21 -0.81
CA SER A 139 3.12 25.71 0.39
C SER A 139 2.43 24.62 1.20
N ALA A 140 2.46 23.37 0.75
CA ALA A 140 1.87 22.26 1.50
C ALA A 140 2.60 22.08 2.86
N PRO A 141 1.85 21.87 3.95
CA PRO A 141 2.45 21.71 5.27
C PRO A 141 3.31 20.45 5.32
N MET A 142 4.46 20.56 5.99
CA MET A 142 5.38 19.43 6.17
C MET A 142 4.73 18.37 7.07
N SER A 143 4.54 17.17 6.53
CA SER A 143 4.03 16.00 7.26
C SER A 143 5.11 14.94 7.45
N TRP A 144 4.85 13.96 8.31
CA TRP A 144 5.75 12.82 8.51
C TRP A 144 6.03 12.05 7.21
N ARG A 145 5.13 12.10 6.22
CA ARG A 145 5.32 11.46 4.90
C ARG A 145 6.47 12.04 4.08
N TYR A 146 6.91 13.26 4.41
CA TYR A 146 8.02 13.96 3.74
C TYR A 146 9.26 14.06 4.63
N LYS A 147 9.29 13.35 5.76
CA LYS A 147 10.41 13.29 6.70
C LYS A 147 11.05 11.90 6.63
N GLY A 148 12.37 11.83 6.77
CA GLY A 148 13.14 10.58 6.73
C GLY A 148 14.12 10.53 5.55
N VAL A 149 14.87 9.43 5.47
CA VAL A 149 15.79 9.19 4.35
C VAL A 149 14.93 9.05 3.09
N PRO A 150 15.23 9.79 1.99
CA PRO A 150 14.57 9.52 0.72
C PRO A 150 14.67 8.02 0.46
N ALA A 151 13.56 7.36 0.11
CA ALA A 151 13.67 6.04 -0.52
C ALA A 151 14.80 6.13 -1.54
N PRO A 152 15.70 5.13 -1.65
CA PRO A 152 16.84 5.19 -2.56
C PRO A 152 16.33 5.17 -4.00
N VAL A 153 15.79 6.30 -4.43
CA VAL A 153 15.57 6.66 -5.81
C VAL A 153 16.95 7.13 -6.23
N ARG A 154 17.76 6.16 -6.67
CA ARG A 154 18.77 6.46 -7.67
C ARG A 154 18.00 6.82 -8.94
N TRP A 155 17.49 8.04 -8.99
CA TRP A 155 17.27 8.67 -10.28
C TRP A 155 18.67 8.68 -10.91
N PRO A 156 18.84 8.24 -12.17
CA PRO A 156 20.10 8.51 -12.85
C PRO A 156 20.26 10.03 -12.83
N THR A 157 21.13 10.52 -11.96
CA THR A 157 21.73 11.83 -12.15
C THR A 157 22.23 11.85 -13.59
N SER A 158 22.03 12.98 -14.25
CA SER A 158 22.18 13.22 -15.69
C SER A 158 23.57 12.93 -16.29
N GLU A 159 24.40 12.15 -15.62
CA GLU A 159 25.69 11.64 -16.10
C GLU A 159 25.57 10.27 -16.78
N ALA A 160 24.39 9.65 -16.80
CA ALA A 160 24.09 8.57 -17.76
C ALA A 160 23.74 9.21 -19.11
N THR A 161 24.75 9.67 -19.83
CA THR A 161 24.64 10.03 -21.25
C THR A 161 24.12 8.84 -22.02
N TRP A 162 22.90 8.95 -22.52
CA TRP A 162 22.47 8.16 -23.66
C TRP A 162 23.47 8.43 -24.78
N PRO A 163 24.08 7.43 -25.46
CA PRO A 163 24.84 7.71 -26.65
C PRO A 163 23.85 8.15 -27.74
N MET A 164 23.51 9.43 -27.74
CA MET A 164 23.07 10.11 -28.94
C MET A 164 24.30 10.21 -29.83
N SER A 165 24.42 9.29 -30.78
CA SER A 165 25.26 9.50 -31.96
C SER A 165 24.69 10.70 -32.73
N PRO A 166 25.40 11.83 -32.84
CA PRO A 166 24.98 12.96 -33.66
C PRO A 166 25.58 12.77 -35.05
N SER A 167 25.12 11.76 -35.79
CA SER A 167 25.54 11.55 -37.17
C SER A 167 24.53 10.71 -37.96
N SER A 168 23.33 11.23 -38.18
CA SER A 168 22.59 11.04 -39.44
C SER A 168 21.34 11.92 -39.49
N CYS A 169 21.52 13.23 -39.52
CA CYS A 169 20.47 14.12 -40.01
C CYS A 169 21.11 15.33 -40.69
N ALA A 170 21.89 15.06 -41.74
CA ALA A 170 22.23 16.05 -42.74
C ALA A 170 21.35 15.77 -43.96
N ALA A 171 20.48 16.72 -44.27
CA ALA A 171 19.70 16.74 -45.50
C ALA A 171 20.66 16.77 -46.70
N THR A 172 20.58 15.77 -47.58
CA THR A 172 21.12 15.85 -48.93
C THR A 172 19.97 16.11 -49.90
N SER A 173 20.13 17.19 -50.67
CA SER A 173 19.26 17.62 -51.76
C SER A 173 19.29 16.65 -52.94
N ARG A 174 18.09 16.43 -53.52
CA ARG A 174 17.67 15.78 -54.80
C ARG A 174 18.67 15.85 -55.98
N PRO A 175 18.66 14.93 -56.99
CA PRO A 175 17.46 14.63 -57.80
C PRO A 175 17.23 13.20 -58.36
N SER A 176 15.96 12.96 -58.75
CA SER A 176 15.45 12.18 -59.90
C SER A 176 16.10 10.85 -60.31
N ALA A 177 15.35 9.74 -60.18
CA ALA A 177 15.08 8.77 -61.26
C ALA A 177 13.92 7.83 -60.87
N ALA A 178 13.16 7.40 -61.87
CA ALA A 178 11.84 6.79 -61.81
C ALA A 178 11.85 5.25 -61.97
N VAL A 179 10.64 4.66 -61.85
CA VAL A 179 10.20 3.34 -62.37
C VAL A 179 10.63 2.15 -61.47
N ALA A 180 9.77 1.26 -60.98
CA ALA A 180 8.36 0.91 -61.21
C ALA A 180 7.64 0.69 -59.86
#